data_AF-Q317S6-F1
#
_entry.id   AF-Q317S6-F1
#
_cell.length_a   1.000
_cell.length_b   1.000
_cell.length_c   1.000
_cell.angle_alpha   90.00
_cell.angle_beta   90.00
_cell.angle_gamma   90.00
#
_symmetry.space_group_name_H-M   'P 1'
#
loop_
_entity.id
_entity.type
_entity.pdbx_description
1 polymer ?
#
loop_
_entity_poly.entity_id
_entity_poly.type
_entity_poly.pdbx_seq_one_letter_code
_entity_poly.pdbx_strand_id
1 'polypeptide(L)'
;MNFNKIIIIKLFFIIINFQFLFNIPKANAAEEIKIIYSIFSRTIKVNSLKTFAQEGESTKKLRRILRATRSTDKEIRSVLNKDFELPITIASKLVYSEIGNVFLTRLSSIIHPPRADDQRTGMLALRASVIQGINIGNGKINMINFFEGYPTKTIILDVNALSKVMNKVESISELLDFFTNSPLEKIKTN
;
A
#
# COMPACT_ATOMS: atom_id res chain seq x y z
N MET A 1 9.65 59.04 4.92
CA MET A 1 10.18 57.95 5.78
C MET A 1 11.31 57.27 5.00
N ASN A 2 12.57 57.66 5.24
CA ASN A 2 13.71 57.15 4.48
C ASN A 2 14.08 55.77 4.98
N PHE A 3 13.56 54.72 4.34
CA PHE A 3 13.98 53.35 4.65
C PHE A 3 15.48 53.23 4.40
N ASN A 4 16.23 52.92 5.45
CA ASN A 4 17.67 52.77 5.37
C ASN A 4 18.00 51.70 4.32
N LYS A 5 18.84 52.04 3.34
CA LYS A 5 19.23 51.14 2.22
C LYS A 5 19.73 49.78 2.72
N ILE A 6 20.31 49.76 3.93
CA ILE A 6 20.78 48.57 4.66
C ILE A 6 19.62 47.63 5.05
N ILE A 7 18.46 48.16 5.45
CA ILE A 7 17.28 47.36 5.83
C ILE A 7 16.72 46.65 4.59
N ILE A 8 16.67 47.34 3.46
CA ILE A 8 16.20 46.77 2.18
C ILE A 8 17.11 45.62 1.73
N ILE A 9 18.44 45.80 1.84
CA ILE A 9 19.41 44.74 1.52
C ILE A 9 19.23 43.52 2.43
N LYS A 10 19.05 43.71 3.74
CA LYS A 10 18.81 42.61 4.68
C LYS A 10 17.50 41.86 4.37
N LEU A 11 16.43 42.58 4.01
CA LEU A 11 15.16 41.98 3.63
C LEU A 11 15.30 41.12 2.36
N PHE A 12 16.06 41.61 1.38
CA PHE A 12 16.35 40.89 0.14
C PHE A 12 17.14 39.59 0.39
N PHE A 13 18.13 39.64 1.28
CA PHE A 13 18.87 38.44 1.70
C PHE A 13 17.96 37.40 2.40
N ILE A 14 17.01 37.84 3.23
CA ILE A 14 16.06 36.93 3.88
C ILE A 14 15.15 36.24 2.85
N ILE A 15 14.66 36.97 1.85
CA ILE A 15 13.79 36.42 0.79
C ILE A 15 14.54 35.41 -0.08
N ILE A 16 15.81 35.68 -0.43
CA ILE A 16 16.66 34.74 -1.20
C ILE A 16 16.90 33.44 -0.42
N ASN A 17 17.19 33.53 0.87
CA ASN A 17 17.41 32.34 1.69
C ASN A 17 16.11 31.55 1.92
N PHE A 18 14.94 32.20 1.86
CA PHE A 18 13.64 31.54 1.98
C PHE A 18 13.33 30.61 0.80
N GLN A 19 13.85 30.90 -0.42
CA GLN A 19 13.63 30.03 -1.58
C GLN A 19 14.28 28.65 -1.44
N PHE A 20 15.34 28.52 -0.64
CA PHE A 20 15.98 27.23 -0.37
C PHE A 20 15.16 26.33 0.57
N LEU A 21 14.16 26.86 1.29
CA LEU A 21 13.26 26.08 2.16
C LEU A 21 12.15 25.34 1.40
N PHE A 22 11.92 25.65 0.11
CA PHE A 22 10.89 24.99 -0.71
C PHE A 22 11.36 23.75 -1.45
N ASN A 23 12.58 23.27 -1.21
CA ASN A 23 13.06 22.00 -1.75
C ASN A 23 12.47 20.83 -0.93
N ILE A 24 11.14 20.79 -0.82
CA ILE A 24 10.41 19.70 -0.19
C ILE A 24 10.60 18.49 -1.11
N PRO A 25 11.26 17.41 -0.65
CA PRO A 25 11.33 16.19 -1.44
C PRO A 25 9.88 15.75 -1.71
N LYS A 26 9.52 15.64 -2.99
CA LYS A 26 8.20 15.11 -3.38
C LYS A 26 8.01 13.80 -2.62
N ALA A 27 6.85 13.63 -1.98
CA ALA A 27 6.48 12.35 -1.39
C ALA A 27 6.54 11.30 -2.51
N ASN A 28 7.60 10.50 -2.50
CA ASN A 28 7.88 9.60 -3.60
C ASN A 28 6.92 8.43 -3.48
N ALA A 29 5.98 8.35 -4.43
CA ALA A 29 5.26 7.13 -4.75
C ALA A 29 6.25 5.97 -4.87
N ALA A 30 5.83 4.74 -4.53
CA ALA A 30 6.72 3.63 -4.76
C ALA A 30 6.96 3.45 -6.26
N GLU A 31 8.24 3.41 -6.61
CA GLU A 31 8.70 3.09 -7.95
C GLU A 31 8.91 1.58 -8.10
N GLU A 32 9.24 0.90 -7.00
CA GLU A 32 9.69 -0.48 -7.00
C GLU A 32 9.07 -1.33 -5.89
N ILE A 33 8.83 -2.61 -6.19
CA ILE A 33 8.38 -3.63 -5.25
C ILE A 33 9.44 -4.74 -5.22
N LYS A 34 10.13 -4.89 -4.10
CA LYS A 34 11.01 -6.02 -3.80
C LYS A 34 10.17 -7.16 -3.24
N ILE A 35 9.88 -8.14 -4.07
CA ILE A 35 9.14 -9.34 -3.69
C ILE A 35 10.13 -10.35 -3.11
N ILE A 36 9.87 -10.80 -1.89
CA ILE A 36 10.63 -11.83 -1.18
C ILE A 36 9.80 -13.11 -1.16
N TYR A 37 10.36 -14.19 -1.70
CA TYR A 37 9.80 -15.53 -1.67
C TYR A 37 10.86 -16.49 -1.14
N SER A 38 10.74 -16.86 0.13
CA SER A 38 11.71 -17.69 0.86
C SER A 38 13.11 -17.06 0.79
N ILE A 39 14.11 -17.80 0.33
CA ILE A 39 15.49 -17.32 0.14
C ILE A 39 15.70 -16.46 -1.11
N PHE A 40 14.69 -16.32 -1.97
CA PHE A 40 14.80 -15.59 -3.22
C PHE A 40 14.14 -14.21 -3.12
N SER A 41 14.71 -13.23 -3.83
CA SER A 41 14.05 -11.94 -4.03
C SER A 41 14.13 -11.45 -5.47
N ARG A 42 13.11 -10.71 -5.88
CA ARG A 42 13.02 -10.06 -7.20
C ARG A 42 12.37 -8.69 -7.06
N THR A 43 13.00 -7.68 -7.61
CA THR A 43 12.44 -6.32 -7.66
C THR A 43 11.70 -6.06 -8.97
N ILE A 44 10.46 -5.61 -8.94
CA ILE A 44 9.72 -5.15 -10.13
C ILE A 44 9.39 -3.67 -9.99
N LYS A 45 9.16 -2.99 -11.13
CA LYS A 45 8.66 -1.62 -11.11
C LYS A 45 7.15 -1.61 -10.91
N VAL A 46 6.63 -0.70 -10.09
CA VAL A 46 5.19 -0.48 -9.93
C VAL A 46 4.55 -0.13 -11.27
N ASN A 47 5.21 0.72 -12.06
CA ASN A 47 4.72 1.07 -13.40
C ASN A 47 4.59 -0.16 -14.33
N SER A 48 5.51 -1.14 -14.24
CA SER A 48 5.37 -2.37 -15.03
C SER A 48 4.17 -3.21 -14.59
N LEU A 49 3.83 -3.21 -13.30
CA LEU A 49 2.63 -3.88 -12.79
C LEU A 49 1.36 -3.17 -13.26
N LYS A 50 1.37 -1.83 -13.28
CA LYS A 50 0.29 -0.99 -13.81
C LYS A 50 0.04 -1.23 -15.30
N THR A 51 1.08 -1.18 -16.13
CA THR A 51 1.00 -1.51 -17.56
C THR A 51 0.41 -2.90 -17.77
N PHE A 52 0.86 -3.91 -17.01
CA PHE A 52 0.28 -5.24 -17.08
C PHE A 52 -1.20 -5.26 -16.67
N ALA A 53 -1.57 -4.57 -15.59
CA ALA A 53 -2.95 -4.49 -15.14
C ALA A 53 -3.86 -3.85 -16.21
N GLN A 54 -3.44 -2.75 -16.82
CA GLN A 54 -4.24 -1.95 -17.75
C GLN A 54 -4.23 -2.52 -19.17
N GLU A 55 -3.05 -2.83 -19.71
CA GLU A 55 -2.83 -3.15 -21.12
C GLU A 55 -2.62 -4.66 -21.35
N GLY A 56 -2.26 -5.41 -20.30
CA GLY A 56 -1.90 -6.83 -20.40
C GLY A 56 -0.43 -7.07 -20.77
N GLU A 57 0.33 -6.02 -21.03
CA GLU A 57 1.75 -6.14 -21.36
C GLU A 57 2.63 -6.28 -20.12
N SER A 58 3.51 -7.29 -20.12
CA SER A 58 4.43 -7.52 -19.00
C SER A 58 5.90 -7.55 -19.43
N THR A 59 6.77 -6.92 -18.64
CA THR A 59 8.23 -7.05 -18.83
C THR A 59 8.67 -8.50 -18.64
N LYS A 60 9.81 -8.90 -19.23
CA LYS A 60 10.37 -10.26 -19.04
C LYS A 60 10.52 -10.64 -17.56
N LYS A 61 10.87 -9.68 -16.70
CA LYS A 61 11.04 -9.89 -15.25
C LYS A 61 9.70 -10.13 -14.56
N LEU A 62 8.69 -9.30 -14.83
CA LEU A 62 7.35 -9.45 -14.27
C LEU A 62 6.71 -10.77 -14.73
N ARG A 63 6.81 -11.11 -16.01
CA ARG A 63 6.26 -12.34 -16.60
C ARG A 63 6.74 -13.62 -15.91
N ARG A 64 8.01 -13.66 -15.47
CA ARG A 64 8.55 -14.79 -14.71
C ARG A 64 7.87 -14.94 -13.35
N ILE A 65 7.54 -13.84 -12.69
CA ILE A 65 6.85 -13.82 -11.39
C ILE A 65 5.38 -14.22 -11.59
N LEU A 66 4.70 -13.64 -12.58
CA LEU A 66 3.31 -13.96 -12.89
C LEU A 66 3.11 -15.45 -13.17
N ARG A 67 4.01 -16.07 -13.96
CA ARG A 67 3.98 -17.52 -14.23
C ARG A 67 4.12 -18.39 -12.97
N ALA A 68 4.81 -17.90 -11.93
CA ALA A 68 4.96 -18.64 -10.69
C ALA A 68 3.65 -18.74 -9.88
N THR A 69 2.69 -17.83 -10.13
CA THR A 69 1.38 -17.83 -9.45
C THR A 69 0.47 -18.97 -9.91
N ARG A 70 0.73 -19.55 -11.09
CA ARG A 70 -0.14 -20.54 -11.77
C ARG A 70 -1.55 -20.02 -12.08
N SER A 71 -1.81 -18.72 -11.95
CA SER A 71 -3.05 -18.06 -12.37
C SER A 71 -2.96 -17.56 -13.81
N THR A 72 -4.11 -17.36 -14.44
CA THR A 72 -4.19 -16.76 -15.77
C THR A 72 -3.96 -15.25 -15.70
N ASP A 73 -3.43 -14.66 -16.77
CA ASP A 73 -3.23 -13.21 -16.84
C ASP A 73 -4.54 -12.43 -16.59
N LYS A 74 -5.68 -12.96 -17.04
CA LYS A 74 -7.01 -12.36 -16.81
C LYS A 74 -7.38 -12.32 -15.32
N GLU A 75 -7.16 -13.41 -14.59
CA GLU A 75 -7.43 -13.47 -13.15
C GLU A 75 -6.54 -12.50 -12.37
N ILE A 76 -5.25 -12.48 -12.67
CA ILE A 76 -4.31 -11.58 -11.99
C ILE A 76 -4.68 -10.13 -12.25
N ARG A 77 -4.98 -9.77 -13.51
CA ARG A 77 -5.42 -8.42 -13.87
C ARG A 77 -6.73 -8.03 -13.19
N SER A 78 -7.67 -8.98 -13.04
CA SER A 78 -8.91 -8.76 -12.30
C SER A 78 -8.64 -8.39 -10.84
N VAL A 79 -7.73 -9.11 -10.17
CA VAL A 79 -7.34 -8.80 -8.79
C VAL A 79 -6.61 -7.46 -8.69
N LEU A 80 -5.68 -7.17 -9.62
CA LEU A 80 -4.91 -5.92 -9.60
C LEU A 80 -5.79 -4.67 -9.81
N ASN A 81 -6.81 -4.78 -10.67
CA ASN A 81 -7.75 -3.69 -10.98
C ASN A 81 -9.03 -3.72 -10.14
N LYS A 82 -9.12 -4.59 -9.12
CA LYS A 82 -10.31 -4.64 -8.27
C LYS A 82 -10.37 -3.38 -7.42
N ASP A 83 -11.28 -2.49 -7.79
CA ASP A 83 -11.53 -1.25 -7.06
C ASP A 83 -12.43 -1.51 -5.85
N PHE A 84 -12.05 -0.92 -4.73
CA PHE A 84 -12.88 -0.78 -3.54
C PHE A 84 -13.21 0.70 -3.36
N GLU A 85 -14.49 1.03 -3.45
CA GLU A 85 -14.99 2.38 -3.19
C GLU A 85 -15.14 2.57 -1.69
N LEU A 86 -14.27 3.42 -1.11
CA LEU A 86 -14.28 3.68 0.32
C LEU A 86 -14.07 5.18 0.55
N PRO A 87 -15.08 5.90 1.09
CA PRO A 87 -14.91 7.31 1.38
C PRO A 87 -13.68 7.54 2.27
N ILE A 88 -12.85 8.52 1.91
CA ILE A 88 -11.58 8.80 2.59
C ILE A 88 -11.75 9.01 4.10
N THR A 89 -12.90 9.54 4.52
CA THR A 89 -13.26 9.75 5.93
C THR A 89 -13.47 8.44 6.68
N ILE A 90 -14.12 7.45 6.06
CA ILE A 90 -14.32 6.11 6.62
C ILE A 90 -13.00 5.34 6.63
N ALA A 91 -12.27 5.39 5.52
CA ALA A 91 -10.94 4.79 5.43
C ALA A 91 -10.02 5.32 6.54
N SER A 92 -9.99 6.64 6.72
CA SER A 92 -9.24 7.31 7.80
C SER A 92 -9.66 6.78 9.17
N LYS A 93 -10.96 6.80 9.50
CA LYS A 93 -11.42 6.28 10.79
C LYS A 93 -11.01 4.82 11.00
N LEU A 94 -11.08 3.98 9.96
CA LEU A 94 -10.70 2.58 10.04
C LEU A 94 -9.19 2.41 10.31
N VAL A 95 -8.31 3.03 9.51
CA VAL A 95 -6.85 2.86 9.64
C VAL A 95 -6.24 3.53 10.88
N TYR A 96 -6.97 4.48 11.49
CA TYR A 96 -6.60 5.12 12.75
C TYR A 96 -7.26 4.50 13.98
N SER A 97 -8.27 3.62 13.81
CA SER A 97 -8.89 2.89 14.91
C SER A 97 -7.93 1.90 15.58
N GLU A 98 -8.23 1.47 16.80
CA GLU A 98 -7.44 0.45 17.51
C GLU A 98 -7.35 -0.87 16.72
N ILE A 99 -8.48 -1.33 16.16
CA ILE A 99 -8.51 -2.55 15.35
C ILE A 99 -7.69 -2.40 14.06
N GLY A 100 -7.78 -1.24 13.41
CA GLY A 100 -6.96 -0.92 12.25
C GLY A 100 -5.48 -0.89 12.60
N ASN A 101 -5.13 -0.29 13.74
CA ASN A 101 -3.76 -0.24 14.25
C ASN A 101 -3.19 -1.65 14.48
N VAL A 102 -3.97 -2.55 15.08
CA VAL A 102 -3.56 -3.96 15.27
C VAL A 102 -3.35 -4.65 13.93
N PHE A 103 -4.27 -4.47 12.98
CA PHE A 103 -4.18 -5.10 11.66
C PHE A 103 -2.97 -4.59 10.86
N LEU A 104 -2.78 -3.28 10.80
CA LEU A 104 -1.65 -2.66 10.11
C LEU A 104 -0.30 -3.02 10.75
N THR A 105 -0.24 -3.14 12.09
CA THR A 105 0.94 -3.64 12.82
C THR A 105 1.30 -5.08 12.44
N ARG A 106 0.30 -5.94 12.19
CA ARG A 106 0.56 -7.31 11.72
C ARG A 106 1.00 -7.33 10.26
N LEU A 107 0.40 -6.48 9.43
CA LEU A 107 0.81 -6.36 8.02
C LEU A 107 2.19 -5.71 7.86
N SER A 108 2.65 -4.90 8.83
CA SER A 108 3.95 -4.25 8.75
C SER A 108 5.14 -5.21 8.82
N SER A 109 4.94 -6.47 9.22
CA SER A 109 6.00 -7.49 9.08
C SER A 109 6.03 -8.15 7.70
N ILE A 110 5.02 -7.88 6.86
CA ILE A 110 4.82 -8.48 5.54
C ILE A 110 5.11 -7.46 4.44
N ILE A 111 4.60 -6.24 4.63
CA ILE A 111 4.75 -5.12 3.71
C ILE A 111 5.37 -3.95 4.49
N HIS A 112 6.60 -3.59 4.14
CA HIS A 112 7.36 -2.60 4.89
C HIS A 112 8.39 -1.88 4.03
N PRO A 113 8.85 -0.69 4.44
CA PRO A 113 9.95 -0.03 3.76
C PRO A 113 11.29 -0.76 4.01
N PRO A 114 12.27 -0.68 3.10
CA PRO A 114 13.52 -1.43 3.20
C PRO A 114 14.46 -0.96 4.31
N ARG A 115 14.32 0.29 4.77
CA ARG A 115 15.22 0.91 5.76
C ARG A 115 14.58 1.09 7.15
N ALA A 116 13.37 0.57 7.34
CA ALA A 116 12.72 0.55 8.64
C ALA A 116 11.90 -0.73 8.75
N ASP A 117 12.42 -1.67 9.53
CA ASP A 117 11.82 -2.96 9.84
C ASP A 117 11.06 -2.94 11.18
N ASP A 118 11.06 -1.81 11.88
CA ASP A 118 10.23 -1.63 13.06
C ASP A 118 8.75 -1.58 12.69
N GLN A 119 7.93 -2.21 13.52
CA GLN A 119 6.49 -2.36 13.28
C GLN A 119 5.79 -1.00 13.16
N ARG A 120 6.22 0.00 13.92
CA ARG A 120 5.57 1.32 13.95
C ARG A 120 5.78 2.04 12.62
N THR A 121 6.98 2.04 12.08
CA THR A 121 7.26 2.69 10.79
C THR A 121 6.55 1.98 9.65
N GLY A 122 6.57 0.64 9.60
CA GLY A 122 5.84 -0.11 8.59
C GLY A 122 4.32 0.12 8.68
N MET A 123 3.76 0.14 9.89
CA MET A 123 2.35 0.46 10.13
C MET A 123 1.98 1.87 9.61
N LEU A 124 2.81 2.88 9.91
CA LEU A 124 2.60 4.23 9.40
C LEU A 124 2.71 4.31 7.88
N ALA A 125 3.63 3.55 7.28
CA ALA A 125 3.78 3.47 5.84
C ALA A 125 2.55 2.86 5.16
N LEU A 126 2.01 1.79 5.73
CA LEU A 126 0.76 1.17 5.27
C LEU A 126 -0.43 2.10 5.41
N ARG A 127 -0.53 2.81 6.54
CA ARG A 127 -1.58 3.82 6.76
C ARG A 127 -1.52 4.90 5.68
N ALA A 128 -0.33 5.45 5.44
CA ALA A 128 -0.12 6.46 4.41
C ALA A 128 -0.48 5.91 3.02
N SER A 129 -0.05 4.68 2.70
CA SER A 129 -0.36 4.01 1.44
C SER A 129 -1.86 3.86 1.19
N VAL A 130 -2.65 3.49 2.20
CA VAL A 130 -4.11 3.40 2.06
C VAL A 130 -4.73 4.76 1.79
N ILE A 131 -4.41 5.78 2.61
CA ILE A 131 -4.99 7.12 2.48
C ILE A 131 -4.59 7.77 1.15
N GLN A 132 -3.31 7.72 0.82
CA GLN A 132 -2.79 8.29 -0.42
C GLN A 132 -3.27 7.51 -1.64
N GLY A 133 -3.37 6.19 -1.56
CA GLY A 133 -3.89 5.34 -2.63
C GLY A 133 -5.35 5.66 -2.97
N ILE A 134 -6.21 5.85 -1.96
CA ILE A 134 -7.60 6.30 -2.15
C ILE A 134 -7.64 7.68 -2.80
N ASN A 135 -6.77 8.60 -2.38
CA ASN A 135 -6.69 9.94 -2.96
C ASN A 135 -6.26 9.89 -4.43
N ILE A 136 -5.25 9.08 -4.78
CA ILE A 136 -4.81 8.85 -6.17
C ILE A 136 -5.94 8.25 -7.01
N GLY A 137 -6.70 7.32 -6.44
CA GLY A 137 -7.82 6.66 -7.10
C GLY A 137 -9.15 7.42 -7.05
N ASN A 138 -9.15 8.72 -6.70
CA ASN A 138 -10.35 9.55 -6.62
C ASN A 138 -11.49 8.92 -5.78
N GLY A 139 -11.16 8.41 -4.58
CA GLY A 139 -12.11 7.76 -3.69
C GLY A 139 -12.18 6.23 -3.84
N LYS A 140 -11.34 5.64 -4.69
CA LYS A 140 -11.21 4.19 -4.87
C LYS A 140 -9.82 3.71 -4.52
N ILE A 141 -9.71 2.50 -3.99
CA ILE A 141 -8.42 1.83 -3.76
C ILE A 141 -8.36 0.49 -4.49
N ASN A 142 -7.25 0.23 -5.17
CA ASN A 142 -6.88 -1.04 -5.76
C ASN A 142 -5.39 -1.32 -5.48
N MET A 143 -4.88 -2.47 -5.95
CA MET A 143 -3.49 -2.83 -5.63
C MET A 143 -2.48 -1.88 -6.27
N ILE A 144 -2.81 -1.31 -7.45
CA ILE A 144 -1.92 -0.40 -8.16
C ILE A 144 -1.77 0.92 -7.40
N ASN A 145 -2.89 1.58 -7.08
CA ASN A 145 -2.84 2.87 -6.39
C ASN A 145 -2.40 2.73 -4.92
N PHE A 146 -2.59 1.57 -4.29
CA PHE A 146 -1.97 1.25 -3.00
C PHE A 146 -0.45 1.34 -3.09
N PHE A 147 0.17 0.66 -4.06
CA PHE A 147 1.61 0.72 -4.25
C PHE A 147 2.08 2.12 -4.69
N GLU A 148 1.37 2.78 -5.61
CA GLU A 148 1.69 4.18 -5.99
C GLU A 148 1.57 5.15 -4.80
N GLY A 149 0.65 4.90 -3.86
CA GLY A 149 0.47 5.73 -2.66
C GLY A 149 1.48 5.46 -1.54
N TYR A 150 2.32 4.43 -1.66
CA TYR A 150 3.23 4.04 -0.59
C TYR A 150 4.36 5.07 -0.42
N PRO A 151 4.69 5.50 0.81
CA PRO A 151 5.51 6.70 1.05
C PRO A 151 7.01 6.53 0.85
N THR A 152 7.45 5.43 0.22
CA THR A 152 8.86 5.15 -0.02
C THR A 152 9.08 4.60 -1.42
N LYS A 153 10.21 4.97 -2.03
CA LYS A 153 10.60 4.55 -3.38
C LYS A 153 10.53 3.03 -3.61
N THR A 154 10.90 2.23 -2.62
CA THR A 154 10.88 0.77 -2.71
C THR A 154 10.05 0.21 -1.58
N ILE A 155 9.20 -0.77 -1.88
CA ILE A 155 8.41 -1.53 -0.91
C ILE A 155 8.98 -2.94 -0.82
N ILE A 156 9.10 -3.50 0.37
CA ILE A 156 9.33 -4.94 0.55
C ILE A 156 7.99 -5.63 0.71
N LEU A 157 7.78 -6.73 -0.02
CA LEU A 157 6.60 -7.58 0.08
C LEU A 157 7.06 -9.04 0.29
N ASP A 158 6.83 -9.58 1.48
CA ASP A 158 7.01 -11.00 1.77
C ASP A 158 5.75 -11.78 1.37
N VAL A 159 5.81 -12.45 0.22
CA VAL A 159 4.66 -13.21 -0.29
C VAL A 159 4.43 -14.52 0.47
N ASN A 160 5.45 -15.07 1.14
CA ASN A 160 5.27 -16.27 1.97
C ASN A 160 4.51 -15.93 3.25
N ALA A 161 4.90 -14.85 3.92
CA ALA A 161 4.21 -14.37 5.09
C ALA A 161 2.77 -13.95 4.74
N LEU A 162 2.58 -13.30 3.59
CA LEU A 162 1.25 -12.94 3.09
C LEU A 162 0.36 -14.18 2.88
N SER A 163 0.87 -15.21 2.20
CA SER A 163 0.10 -16.45 1.95
C SER A 163 -0.34 -17.13 3.25
N LYS A 164 0.51 -17.16 4.28
CA LYS A 164 0.13 -17.71 5.60
C LYS A 164 -1.02 -16.93 6.24
N VAL A 165 -1.04 -15.61 6.11
CA VAL A 165 -2.13 -14.77 6.62
C VAL A 165 -3.41 -15.02 5.81
N MET A 166 -3.32 -15.10 4.49
CA MET A 166 -4.48 -15.33 3.62
C MET A 166 -5.15 -16.67 3.92
N ASN A 167 -4.38 -17.75 4.05
CA ASN A 167 -4.91 -19.08 4.39
C ASN A 167 -5.65 -19.05 5.74
N LYS A 168 -5.15 -18.29 6.72
CA LYS A 168 -5.81 -18.15 8.02
C LYS A 168 -7.14 -17.39 7.92
N VAL A 169 -7.22 -16.38 7.05
CA VAL A 169 -8.47 -15.65 6.80
C VAL A 169 -9.51 -16.55 6.13
N GLU A 170 -9.09 -17.36 5.16
CA GLU A 170 -9.95 -18.33 4.48
C GLU A 170 -10.53 -19.34 5.48
N SER A 171 -9.71 -19.95 6.34
CA SER A 171 -10.19 -20.87 7.38
C SER A 171 -11.17 -20.23 8.37
N ILE A 172 -11.00 -18.93 8.68
CA ILE A 172 -11.95 -18.20 9.53
C ILE A 172 -13.26 -17.94 8.78
N SER A 173 -13.20 -17.59 7.50
CA SER A 173 -14.40 -17.41 6.67
C SER A 173 -15.20 -18.69 6.58
N GLU A 174 -14.54 -19.82 6.28
CA GLU A 174 -15.18 -21.14 6.23
C GLU A 174 -15.85 -21.50 7.56
N LEU A 175 -15.19 -21.20 8.69
CA LEU A 175 -15.76 -21.41 10.02
C LEU A 175 -17.01 -20.54 10.25
N LEU A 176 -16.95 -19.25 9.90
CA LEU A 176 -18.08 -18.34 10.03
C LEU A 176 -19.24 -18.75 9.12
N ASP A 177 -18.96 -19.15 7.88
CA ASP A 177 -19.95 -19.68 6.95
C ASP A 177 -20.55 -20.98 7.48
N PHE A 178 -19.74 -21.86 8.07
CA PHE A 178 -20.22 -23.06 8.73
C PHE A 178 -21.17 -22.73 9.88
N PHE A 179 -20.88 -21.73 10.73
CA PHE A 179 -21.76 -21.41 11.86
C PHE A 179 -23.00 -20.61 11.47
N THR A 180 -22.90 -19.75 10.45
CA THR A 180 -24.03 -18.95 9.97
C THR A 180 -24.98 -19.75 9.09
N ASN A 181 -24.47 -20.73 8.33
CA ASN A 181 -25.26 -21.61 7.47
C ASN A 181 -25.48 -23.02 8.07
N SER A 182 -24.87 -23.34 9.22
CA SER A 182 -25.17 -24.59 9.93
C SER A 182 -26.59 -24.56 10.49
N PRO A 183 -27.27 -25.71 10.51
CA PRO A 183 -28.58 -25.86 11.12
C PRO A 183 -28.46 -25.92 12.65
N LEU A 184 -27.94 -24.87 13.29
CA LEU A 184 -28.00 -24.73 14.75
C LEU A 184 -29.46 -24.66 15.23
N GLU A 185 -30.41 -24.31 14.35
CA GLU A 185 -31.85 -24.42 14.61
C GLU A 185 -32.33 -25.87 14.76
N LYS A 186 -31.69 -26.86 14.12
CA LYS A 186 -32.08 -28.28 14.24
C LYS A 186 -31.63 -28.94 15.54
N ILE A 187 -30.77 -28.28 16.32
CA ILE A 187 -30.26 -28.80 17.60
C ILE A 187 -31.14 -28.35 18.78
N LYS A 188 -31.97 -27.30 18.59
CA LYS A 188 -32.86 -26.77 19.65
C LYS A 188 -34.24 -27.46 19.72
N THR A 189 -34.55 -28.38 18.82
CA THR A 189 -35.88 -29.02 18.71
C THR A 189 -35.94 -30.50 19.08
N ASN A 190 -34.93 -31.03 19.79
CA ASN A 190 -35.02 -32.34 20.46
C ASN A 190 -34.99 -32.18 21.98
#